data_AF-A0A814GMF4-F1
#
_entry.id   AF-A0A814GMF4-F1
#
_cell.length_a   1.000
_cell.length_b   1.000
_cell.length_c   1.000
_cell.angle_alpha   90.00
_cell.angle_beta   90.00
_cell.angle_gamma   90.00
#
_symmetry.space_group_name_H-M   'P 1'
#
loop_
_entity.id
_entity.type
_entity.pdbx_description
1 polymer ?
#
loop_
_entity_poly.entity_id
_entity_poly.type
_entity_poly.pdbx_seq_one_letter_code
_entity_poly.pdbx_strand_id
1 'polypeptide(L)'
;MTSRNLTTNFLEFRNRATRDRNYHSEDKSNDDRTALIQNDDEEVVQFEKNNTPSWMDSQRRIQLQFDQVRSRMKKLQQLHDKHLTRPAFDENSSEEKEIESITKDITAMLNGCHTSVQQISAQANKSQTNAYDKRLSSNVVQATASALQDLTIKFRKCQSTYLHKLKSRKDNFNRIMPDLEIDMHSNPFGDQDDPDNNFDQISLTSEDQLQLTSQNVEFLEKRDKEIHEVLKSIEDINEIFRDVAALVSNQGTILDQIEYNIENTVVQLEQGNKHLAKAVQHKRRGLKFKLILIGVCLSVLFFIIFVASITR
;
A
#
# COMPACT_ATOMS: atom_id res chain seq x y z
N MET A 1 22.37 17.72 0.40
CA MET A 1 22.68 16.99 -0.85
C MET A 1 22.23 17.84 -2.02
N THR A 2 23.16 18.30 -2.85
CA THR A 2 22.86 19.11 -4.04
C THR A 2 22.67 18.17 -5.21
N SER A 3 21.48 18.12 -5.83
CA SER A 3 21.24 17.32 -7.03
C SER A 3 21.31 18.20 -8.27
N ARG A 4 21.88 17.69 -9.36
CA ARG A 4 21.96 18.37 -10.66
C ARG A 4 21.14 17.60 -11.68
N ASN A 5 20.12 18.25 -12.23
CA ASN A 5 19.28 17.68 -13.28
C ASN A 5 20.01 17.76 -14.63
N LEU A 6 20.30 16.61 -15.24
CA LEU A 6 21.01 16.48 -16.52
C LEU A 6 20.08 16.05 -17.67
N THR A 7 18.78 16.00 -17.43
CA THR A 7 17.78 15.48 -18.38
C THR A 7 17.76 16.30 -19.67
N THR A 8 17.95 17.63 -19.58
CA THR A 8 18.01 18.52 -20.74
C THR A 8 19.19 18.20 -21.65
N ASN A 9 20.40 18.11 -21.08
CA ASN A 9 21.61 17.75 -21.81
C ASN A 9 21.49 16.35 -22.42
N PHE A 10 20.94 15.40 -21.68
CA PHE A 10 20.69 14.05 -22.19
C PHE A 10 19.76 14.05 -23.41
N LEU A 11 18.65 14.79 -23.35
CA LEU A 11 17.70 14.90 -24.47
C LEU A 11 18.36 15.54 -25.70
N GLU A 12 19.19 16.56 -25.49
CA GLU A 12 19.93 17.22 -26.57
C GLU A 12 20.89 16.25 -27.27
N PHE A 13 21.70 15.51 -26.49
CA PHE A 13 22.61 14.50 -27.06
C PHE A 13 21.86 13.35 -27.74
N ARG A 14 20.75 12.88 -27.17
CA ARG A 14 19.91 11.83 -27.77
C ARG A 14 19.35 12.28 -29.12
N ASN A 15 18.77 13.48 -29.17
CA ASN A 15 18.15 14.03 -30.37
C ASN A 15 19.21 14.36 -31.46
N ARG A 16 20.43 14.71 -31.05
CA ARG A 16 21.56 14.93 -31.96
C ARG A 16 22.08 13.63 -32.55
N ALA A 17 22.20 12.57 -31.74
CA ALA A 17 22.62 11.24 -32.19
C ALA A 17 21.61 10.58 -33.15
N THR A 18 20.30 10.78 -32.96
CA THR A 18 19.28 10.32 -33.92
C THR A 18 19.32 11.11 -35.23
N ARG A 19 19.59 12.41 -35.17
CA ARG A 19 19.80 13.24 -36.38
C ARG A 19 21.04 12.82 -37.17
N ASP A 20 22.17 12.58 -36.53
CA ASP A 20 23.39 12.11 -37.20
C ASP A 20 23.21 10.73 -37.85
N ARG A 21 22.42 9.84 -37.23
CA ARG A 21 22.05 8.55 -37.82
C ARG A 21 21.19 8.70 -39.07
N ASN A 22 20.25 9.64 -39.08
CA ASN A 22 19.39 9.89 -40.25
C ASN A 22 20.16 10.56 -41.39
N TYR A 23 21.08 11.48 -41.07
CA TYR A 23 21.93 12.15 -42.07
C TYR A 23 22.85 11.16 -42.81
N HIS A 24 23.37 10.13 -42.13
CA HIS A 24 24.16 9.08 -42.76
C HIS A 24 23.34 8.01 -43.51
N SER A 25 22.01 7.99 -43.37
CA SER A 25 21.12 7.12 -44.16
C SER A 25 20.57 7.79 -45.42
N GLU A 26 20.51 9.12 -45.48
CA GLU A 26 20.03 9.86 -46.66
C GLU A 26 21.01 9.78 -47.85
N ASP A 27 22.32 9.63 -47.59
CA ASP A 27 23.35 9.69 -48.64
C ASP A 27 23.62 8.36 -49.36
N LYS A 28 22.88 7.27 -49.03
CA LYS A 28 23.12 5.94 -49.62
C LYS A 28 21.90 5.16 -50.10
N SER A 29 20.69 5.71 -50.10
CA SER A 29 19.52 4.84 -50.33
C SER A 29 18.25 5.55 -50.78
N ASN A 30 18.32 6.39 -51.81
CA ASN A 30 17.10 6.89 -52.46
C ASN A 30 16.54 5.93 -53.53
N ASP A 31 17.28 4.90 -53.94
CA ASP A 31 16.82 3.93 -54.94
C ASP A 31 16.30 2.61 -54.33
N ASP A 32 16.98 2.07 -53.30
CA ASP A 32 16.60 0.75 -52.75
C ASP A 32 15.50 0.81 -51.66
N ARG A 33 15.27 1.97 -51.03
CA ARG A 33 14.24 2.10 -49.98
C ARG A 33 12.87 2.47 -50.51
N THR A 34 12.79 3.21 -51.61
CA THR A 34 11.52 3.60 -52.24
C THR A 34 10.81 2.40 -52.88
N ALA A 35 11.54 1.36 -53.29
CA ALA A 35 10.99 0.09 -53.76
C ALA A 35 10.46 -0.83 -52.64
N LEU A 36 10.88 -0.61 -51.38
CA LEU A 36 10.41 -1.37 -50.21
C LEU A 36 9.30 -0.63 -49.42
N ILE A 37 8.83 0.52 -49.91
CA ILE A 37 7.71 1.30 -49.35
C ILE A 37 6.48 1.19 -50.28
N GLN A 38 6.37 0.13 -51.07
CA GLN A 38 5.14 -0.24 -51.75
C GLN A 38 4.71 -1.63 -51.31
N ASN A 39 3.64 -1.64 -50.50
CA ASN A 39 2.87 -2.79 -50.03
C ASN A 39 3.33 -3.49 -48.74
N ASP A 40 3.82 -2.74 -47.76
CA ASP A 40 3.46 -3.11 -46.38
C ASP A 40 2.26 -2.25 -46.04
N ASP A 41 1.10 -2.91 -45.89
CA ASP A 41 -0.09 -2.37 -45.25
C ASP A 41 0.33 -1.52 -44.05
N GLU A 42 -0.46 -0.50 -43.71
CA GLU A 42 -0.37 0.17 -42.43
C GLU A 42 -0.47 -0.88 -41.31
N GLU A 43 0.66 -1.50 -40.95
CA GLU A 43 0.90 -2.09 -39.67
C GLU A 43 1.02 -0.87 -38.75
N VAL A 44 -0.15 -0.27 -38.50
CA VAL A 44 -0.44 0.42 -37.27
C VAL A 44 0.19 -0.50 -36.24
N VAL A 45 1.32 -0.05 -35.68
CA VAL A 45 1.84 -0.60 -34.44
C VAL A 45 0.68 -0.39 -33.50
N GLN A 46 -0.19 -1.39 -33.42
CA GLN A 46 -1.16 -1.52 -32.38
C GLN A 46 -0.25 -1.58 -31.17
N PHE A 47 -0.08 -0.44 -30.51
CA PHE A 47 0.32 -0.40 -29.14
C PHE A 47 -0.63 -1.37 -28.47
N GLU A 48 -0.20 -2.62 -28.30
CA GLU A 48 -0.96 -3.66 -27.65
C GLU A 48 -1.46 -3.02 -26.39
N LYS A 49 -2.79 -2.89 -26.34
CA LYS A 49 -3.53 -2.12 -25.37
C LYS A 49 -3.10 -2.61 -23.99
N ASN A 50 -2.22 -1.86 -23.34
CA ASN A 50 -1.74 -2.06 -21.97
C ASN A 50 -1.62 -3.53 -21.55
N ASN A 51 -0.47 -4.16 -21.78
CA ASN A 51 -0.11 -5.38 -21.07
C ASN A 51 0.28 -5.07 -19.60
N THR A 52 -0.50 -4.21 -18.93
CA THR A 52 -0.38 -3.99 -17.50
C THR A 52 -0.88 -5.26 -16.81
N PRO A 53 -0.09 -5.88 -15.94
CA PRO A 53 -0.52 -7.08 -15.25
C PRO A 53 -1.87 -6.87 -14.56
N SER A 54 -2.76 -7.87 -14.64
CA SER A 54 -4.12 -7.79 -14.07
C SER A 54 -4.15 -7.52 -12.56
N TRP A 55 -3.07 -7.84 -11.85
CA TRP A 55 -2.89 -7.51 -10.43
C TRP A 55 -2.72 -6.01 -10.17
N MET A 56 -2.31 -5.22 -11.18
CA MET A 56 -2.10 -3.77 -11.06
C MET A 56 -3.43 -3.01 -10.85
N ASP A 57 -4.52 -3.49 -11.44
CA ASP A 57 -5.84 -2.91 -11.22
C ASP A 57 -6.35 -3.21 -9.80
N SER A 58 -6.10 -4.44 -9.32
CA SER A 58 -6.32 -4.79 -7.91
C SER A 58 -5.50 -3.91 -6.97
N GLN A 59 -4.25 -3.59 -7.34
CA GLN A 59 -3.41 -2.68 -6.57
C GLN A 59 -3.99 -1.26 -6.49
N ARG A 60 -4.45 -0.69 -7.61
CA ARG A 60 -5.09 0.64 -7.60
C ARG A 60 -6.34 0.65 -6.73
N ARG A 61 -7.15 -0.41 -6.80
CA ARG A 61 -8.36 -0.55 -5.98
C ARG A 61 -8.03 -0.56 -4.48
N ILE A 62 -7.00 -1.31 -4.06
CA ILE A 62 -6.55 -1.33 -2.65
C ILE A 62 -6.11 0.05 -2.18
N GLN A 63 -5.35 0.80 -3.00
CA GLN A 63 -4.91 2.15 -2.63
C GLN A 63 -6.10 3.09 -2.39
N LEU A 64 -7.12 3.04 -3.24
CA LEU A 64 -8.36 3.81 -3.04
C LEU A 64 -9.08 3.41 -1.74
N GLN A 65 -9.15 2.11 -1.44
CA GLN A 65 -9.73 1.62 -0.19
C GLN A 65 -8.94 2.10 1.03
N PHE A 66 -7.61 2.14 0.98
CA PHE A 66 -6.78 2.69 2.06
C PHE A 66 -7.08 4.16 2.34
N ASP A 67 -7.25 4.97 1.30
CA ASP A 67 -7.60 6.39 1.48
C ASP A 67 -9.00 6.57 2.06
N GLN A 68 -9.96 5.72 1.65
CA GLN A 68 -11.29 5.69 2.26
C GLN A 68 -11.25 5.29 3.73
N VAL A 69 -10.50 4.24 4.08
CA VAL A 69 -10.28 3.81 5.47
C VAL A 69 -9.68 4.94 6.29
N ARG A 70 -8.62 5.61 5.80
CA ARG A 70 -8.00 6.76 6.49
C ARG A 70 -8.99 7.89 6.73
N SER A 71 -9.83 8.20 5.75
CA SER A 71 -10.87 9.23 5.88
C SER A 71 -11.91 8.86 6.94
N ARG A 72 -12.42 7.62 6.90
CA ARG A 72 -13.39 7.11 7.88
C ARG A 72 -12.80 7.04 9.29
N MET A 73 -11.53 6.65 9.43
CA MET A 73 -10.81 6.66 10.72
C MET A 73 -10.70 8.06 11.32
N LYS A 74 -10.43 9.08 10.50
CA LYS A 74 -10.42 10.49 10.98
C LYS A 74 -11.80 10.91 11.47
N LYS A 75 -12.86 10.58 10.73
CA LYS A 75 -14.24 10.86 11.14
C LYS A 75 -14.59 10.13 12.44
N LEU A 76 -14.22 8.86 12.56
CA LEU A 76 -14.40 8.07 13.78
C LEU A 76 -13.71 8.72 14.99
N GLN A 77 -12.47 9.19 14.82
CA GLN A 77 -11.74 9.88 15.88
C GLN A 77 -12.45 11.17 16.33
N GLN A 78 -12.97 11.96 15.38
CA GLN A 78 -13.75 13.17 15.70
C GLN A 78 -15.03 12.84 16.47
N LEU A 79 -15.73 11.78 16.09
CA LEU A 79 -16.92 11.31 16.80
C LEU A 79 -16.58 10.78 18.20
N HIS A 80 -15.49 10.03 18.35
CA HIS A 80 -14.99 9.59 19.65
C HIS A 80 -14.68 10.78 20.56
N ASP A 81 -13.93 11.78 20.09
CA ASP A 81 -13.61 12.96 20.88
C ASP A 81 -14.87 13.79 21.20
N LYS A 82 -15.81 13.92 20.27
CA LYS A 82 -17.13 14.57 20.52
C LYS A 82 -17.91 13.81 21.59
N HIS A 83 -18.00 12.49 21.51
CA HIS A 83 -18.70 11.67 22.49
C HIS A 83 -18.05 11.76 23.89
N LEU A 84 -16.71 11.77 23.93
CA LEU A 84 -15.91 11.91 25.15
C LEU A 84 -15.89 13.31 25.77
N THR A 85 -16.46 14.33 25.14
CA THR A 85 -16.54 15.68 25.73
C THR A 85 -17.93 15.97 26.29
N ARG A 86 -18.91 15.11 26.02
CA ARG A 86 -20.29 15.29 26.49
C ARG A 86 -20.48 15.03 27.99
N PRO A 87 -21.46 15.70 28.63
CA PRO A 87 -21.95 15.34 29.97
C PRO A 87 -22.52 13.93 30.01
N ALA A 88 -22.45 13.27 31.18
CA ALA A 88 -22.85 11.86 31.36
C ALA A 88 -24.33 11.56 31.04
N PHE A 89 -25.21 12.56 31.08
CA PHE A 89 -26.67 12.42 30.98
C PHE A 89 -27.26 12.89 29.63
N ASP A 90 -26.41 13.22 28.64
CA ASP A 90 -26.89 13.60 27.30
C ASP A 90 -27.19 12.34 26.47
N GLU A 91 -28.44 11.89 26.48
CA GLU A 91 -28.92 10.75 25.68
C GLU A 91 -29.00 11.11 24.20
N ASN A 92 -27.93 10.85 23.45
CA ASN A 92 -28.04 10.87 22.00
C ASN A 92 -27.55 9.56 21.38
N SER A 93 -28.47 8.59 21.36
CA SER A 93 -28.33 7.27 20.71
C SER A 93 -27.93 7.38 19.22
N SER A 94 -28.15 8.55 18.59
CA SER A 94 -27.79 8.76 17.18
C SER A 94 -26.27 8.74 16.94
N GLU A 95 -25.45 9.34 17.81
CA GLU A 95 -23.98 9.30 17.59
C GLU A 95 -23.37 7.96 18.00
N GLU A 96 -23.91 7.29 19.02
CA GLU A 96 -23.50 5.92 19.35
C GLU A 96 -23.72 4.99 18.15
N LYS A 97 -24.90 5.06 17.52
CA LYS A 97 -25.20 4.34 16.27
C LYS A 97 -24.28 4.75 15.12
N GLU A 98 -23.91 6.03 15.02
CA GLU A 98 -22.97 6.48 13.98
C GLU A 98 -21.55 5.94 14.21
N ILE A 99 -21.08 5.92 15.47
CA ILE A 99 -19.79 5.33 15.86
C ILE A 99 -19.78 3.83 15.56
N GLU A 100 -20.84 3.10 15.93
CA GLU A 100 -20.98 1.68 15.64
C GLU A 100 -20.99 1.41 14.13
N SER A 101 -21.76 2.19 13.36
CA SER A 101 -21.82 2.07 11.91
C SER A 101 -20.47 2.33 11.24
N ILE A 102 -19.76 3.39 11.61
CA ILE A 102 -18.44 3.70 11.03
C ILE A 102 -17.40 2.67 11.45
N THR A 103 -17.48 2.16 12.67
CA THR A 103 -16.62 1.08 13.16
C THR A 103 -16.81 -0.18 12.32
N LYS A 104 -18.05 -0.61 12.09
CA LYS A 104 -18.39 -1.74 11.20
C LYS A 104 -17.91 -1.51 9.77
N ASP A 105 -18.13 -0.31 9.22
CA ASP A 105 -17.66 0.07 7.88
C ASP A 105 -16.13 -0.07 7.76
N ILE A 106 -15.38 0.41 8.76
CA ILE A 106 -13.92 0.34 8.75
C ILE A 106 -13.45 -1.12 8.84
N THR A 107 -14.03 -1.93 9.74
CA THR A 107 -13.71 -3.35 9.84
C THR A 107 -14.00 -4.09 8.52
N ALA A 108 -15.14 -3.81 7.87
CA ALA A 108 -15.48 -4.39 6.59
C ALA A 108 -14.50 -3.98 5.47
N MET A 109 -14.09 -2.71 5.43
CA MET A 109 -13.10 -2.23 4.46
C MET A 109 -11.71 -2.83 4.71
N LEU A 110 -11.28 -2.97 5.96
CA LEU A 110 -10.01 -3.61 6.31
C LEU A 110 -10.00 -5.09 5.89
N ASN A 111 -11.10 -5.81 6.11
CA ASN A 111 -11.30 -7.17 5.61
C ASN A 111 -11.26 -7.22 4.08
N GLY A 112 -11.95 -6.30 3.39
CA GLY A 112 -11.91 -6.21 1.92
C GLY A 112 -10.51 -5.93 1.37
N CYS A 113 -9.73 -5.08 2.05
CA CYS A 113 -8.33 -4.85 1.72
C CYS A 113 -7.50 -6.11 1.91
N HIS A 114 -7.68 -6.82 3.01
CA HIS A 114 -6.99 -8.08 3.30
C HIS A 114 -7.25 -9.14 2.22
N THR A 115 -8.52 -9.37 1.87
CA THR A 115 -8.88 -10.30 0.78
C THR A 115 -8.28 -9.87 -0.56
N SER A 116 -8.26 -8.55 -0.84
CA SER A 116 -7.66 -8.04 -2.09
C SER A 116 -6.14 -8.25 -2.15
N VAL A 117 -5.42 -8.10 -1.02
CA VAL A 117 -3.98 -8.42 -0.94
C VAL A 117 -3.74 -9.90 -1.19
N GLN A 118 -4.55 -10.78 -0.62
CA GLN A 118 -4.47 -12.22 -0.88
C GLN A 118 -4.77 -12.57 -2.34
N GLN A 119 -5.73 -11.88 -2.97
CA GLN A 119 -6.04 -12.06 -4.38
C GLN A 119 -4.86 -11.67 -5.29
N ILE A 120 -4.16 -10.58 -4.99
CA ILE A 120 -2.95 -10.17 -5.74
C ILE A 120 -1.88 -11.26 -5.63
N SER A 121 -1.65 -11.80 -4.42
CA SER A 121 -0.71 -12.90 -4.20
C SER A 121 -1.11 -14.17 -4.98
N ALA A 122 -2.40 -14.53 -4.97
CA ALA A 122 -2.90 -15.68 -5.70
C ALA A 122 -2.82 -15.52 -7.23
N GLN A 123 -3.12 -14.31 -7.73
CA GLN A 123 -3.00 -13.97 -9.16
C GLN A 123 -1.54 -14.01 -9.60
N ALA A 124 -0.63 -13.44 -8.81
CA ALA A 124 0.81 -13.46 -9.05
C ALA A 124 1.39 -14.88 -9.15
N ASN A 125 0.90 -15.81 -8.34
CA ASN A 125 1.36 -17.20 -8.34
C ASN A 125 0.77 -18.03 -9.49
N LYS A 126 -0.46 -17.76 -9.92
CA LYS A 126 -1.15 -18.49 -11.01
C LYS A 126 -0.66 -18.08 -12.39
N SER A 127 -0.31 -16.82 -12.57
CA SER A 127 0.17 -16.37 -13.86
C SER A 127 1.52 -17.04 -14.16
N GLN A 128 1.60 -17.70 -15.31
CA GLN A 128 2.84 -18.24 -15.87
C GLN A 128 3.67 -17.07 -16.43
N THR A 129 3.89 -16.06 -15.59
CA THR A 129 4.49 -14.77 -15.92
C THR A 129 6.00 -14.81 -15.77
N ASN A 130 6.64 -13.91 -16.50
CA ASN A 130 8.07 -13.69 -16.50
C ASN A 130 8.62 -13.57 -15.06
N ALA A 131 9.85 -14.03 -14.81
CA ALA A 131 10.45 -14.00 -13.46
C ALA A 131 10.48 -12.58 -12.84
N TYR A 132 10.57 -11.55 -13.70
CA TYR A 132 10.45 -10.14 -13.32
C TYR A 132 9.07 -9.81 -12.71
N ASP A 133 8.00 -10.29 -13.32
CA ASP A 133 6.62 -9.97 -12.91
C ASP A 133 6.30 -10.57 -11.55
N LYS A 134 6.79 -11.78 -11.28
CA LYS A 134 6.69 -12.44 -9.97
C LYS A 134 7.40 -11.67 -8.86
N ARG A 135 8.59 -11.13 -9.15
CA ARG A 135 9.35 -10.29 -8.21
C ARG A 135 8.61 -8.97 -7.96
N LEU A 136 8.14 -8.32 -9.02
CA LEU A 136 7.40 -7.07 -8.92
C LEU A 136 6.11 -7.24 -8.11
N SER A 137 5.31 -8.28 -8.39
CA SER A 137 4.09 -8.56 -7.65
C SER A 137 4.37 -8.88 -6.17
N SER A 138 5.46 -9.59 -5.85
CA SER A 138 5.85 -9.88 -4.47
C SER A 138 6.18 -8.60 -3.70
N ASN A 139 6.94 -7.69 -4.31
CA ASN A 139 7.25 -6.37 -3.73
C ASN A 139 5.99 -5.50 -3.56
N VAL A 140 5.00 -5.64 -4.44
CA VAL A 140 3.74 -4.89 -4.33
C VAL A 140 2.86 -5.47 -3.21
N VAL A 141 2.76 -6.79 -3.11
CA VAL A 141 2.06 -7.48 -2.00
C VAL A 141 2.71 -7.09 -0.68
N GLN A 142 4.04 -6.98 -0.61
CA GLN A 142 4.75 -6.47 0.56
C GLN A 142 4.30 -5.08 0.97
N ALA A 143 4.46 -4.14 0.03
CA ALA A 143 4.24 -2.73 0.31
C ALA A 143 2.78 -2.50 0.73
N THR A 144 1.84 -3.25 0.13
CA THR A 144 0.44 -3.21 0.53
C THR A 144 0.14 -3.90 1.85
N ALA A 145 0.72 -5.06 2.12
CA ALA A 145 0.56 -5.74 3.41
C ALA A 145 1.11 -4.88 4.56
N SER A 146 2.28 -4.26 4.39
CA SER A 146 2.85 -3.34 5.37
C SER A 146 1.96 -2.10 5.57
N ALA A 147 1.45 -1.49 4.49
CA ALA A 147 0.51 -0.37 4.60
C ALA A 147 -0.81 -0.76 5.29
N LEU A 148 -1.32 -1.97 5.04
CA LEU A 148 -2.50 -2.51 5.72
C LEU A 148 -2.22 -2.76 7.20
N GLN A 149 -1.04 -3.31 7.53
CA GLN A 149 -0.61 -3.51 8.92
C GLN A 149 -0.60 -2.18 9.69
N ASP A 150 -0.01 -1.14 9.09
CA ASP A 150 0.03 0.21 9.65
C ASP A 150 -1.37 0.78 9.90
N LEU A 151 -2.31 0.58 8.97
CA LEU A 151 -3.71 1.01 9.14
C LEU A 151 -4.38 0.26 10.28
N THR A 152 -4.20 -1.05 10.34
CA THR A 152 -4.72 -1.90 11.42
C THR A 152 -4.18 -1.50 12.79
N ILE A 153 -2.88 -1.21 12.90
CA ILE A 153 -2.26 -0.72 14.13
C ILE A 153 -2.85 0.63 14.54
N LYS A 154 -2.98 1.57 13.59
CA LYS A 154 -3.57 2.89 13.85
C LYS A 154 -5.01 2.78 14.32
N PHE A 155 -5.79 1.89 13.72
CA PHE A 155 -7.19 1.66 14.11
C PHE A 155 -7.29 1.07 15.52
N ARG A 156 -6.52 0.03 15.83
CA ARG A 156 -6.46 -0.55 17.18
C ARG A 156 -6.04 0.48 18.23
N LYS A 157 -5.06 1.34 17.91
CA LYS A 157 -4.63 2.42 18.80
C LYS A 157 -5.74 3.45 19.04
N CYS A 158 -6.49 3.81 18.00
CA CYS A 158 -7.65 4.68 18.11
C CYS A 158 -8.72 4.08 19.03
N GLN A 159 -9.11 2.83 18.80
CA GLN A 159 -10.08 2.10 19.63
C GLN A 159 -9.60 1.93 21.08
N SER A 160 -8.34 1.55 21.28
CA SER A 160 -7.75 1.37 22.61
C SER A 160 -7.69 2.68 23.41
N THR A 161 -7.37 3.79 22.74
CA THR A 161 -7.38 5.12 23.37
C THR A 161 -8.81 5.51 23.78
N TYR A 162 -9.78 5.27 22.90
CA TYR A 162 -11.19 5.52 23.19
C TYR A 162 -11.70 4.66 24.36
N LEU A 163 -11.42 3.35 24.33
CA LEU A 163 -11.73 2.39 25.39
C LEU A 163 -11.16 2.82 26.75
N HIS A 164 -9.89 3.23 26.79
CA HIS A 164 -9.25 3.68 28.03
C HIS A 164 -9.93 4.93 28.59
N LYS A 165 -10.27 5.89 27.73
CA LYS A 165 -10.99 7.10 28.15
C LYS A 165 -12.41 6.78 28.64
N LEU A 166 -13.10 5.84 27.99
CA LEU A 166 -14.44 5.40 28.37
C LEU A 166 -14.42 4.70 29.75
N LYS A 167 -13.47 3.78 29.95
CA LYS A 167 -13.25 3.13 31.24
C LYS A 167 -12.88 4.11 32.34
N SER A 168 -11.98 5.06 32.07
CA SER A 168 -11.62 6.10 33.03
C SER A 168 -12.81 6.98 33.41
N ARG A 169 -13.72 7.28 32.48
CA ARG A 169 -14.98 7.98 32.78
C ARG A 169 -15.91 7.15 33.67
N LYS A 170 -16.08 5.85 33.37
CA LYS A 170 -16.86 4.93 34.21
C LYS A 170 -16.28 4.84 35.63
N ASP A 171 -14.96 4.67 35.74
CA ASP A 171 -14.27 4.58 37.04
C ASP A 171 -14.39 5.88 37.84
N ASN A 172 -14.27 7.04 37.17
CA ASN A 172 -14.45 8.35 37.82
C ASN A 172 -15.89 8.56 38.29
N PHE A 173 -16.88 8.16 37.48
CA PHE A 173 -18.29 8.21 37.86
C PHE A 173 -18.55 7.34 39.10
N ASN A 174 -18.02 6.11 39.11
CA ASN A 174 -18.14 5.18 40.24
C ASN A 174 -17.47 5.69 41.52
N ARG A 175 -16.42 6.52 41.41
CA ARG A 175 -15.73 7.14 42.56
C ARG A 175 -16.45 8.37 43.11
N ILE A 176 -17.10 9.15 42.25
CA ILE A 176 -17.84 10.36 42.64
C ILE A 176 -19.18 9.98 43.28
N MET A 177 -19.76 8.84 42.88
CA MET A 177 -20.99 8.29 43.43
C MET A 177 -20.75 6.89 44.06
N PRO A 178 -20.01 6.79 45.18
CA PRO A 178 -19.68 5.51 45.80
C PRO A 178 -20.83 4.89 46.61
N ASP A 179 -21.81 5.71 47.03
CA ASP A 179 -22.84 5.34 48.03
C ASP A 179 -24.01 4.48 47.49
N LEU A 180 -23.73 3.74 46.42
CA LEU A 180 -24.68 2.86 45.75
C LEU A 180 -24.06 1.49 45.42
N GLU A 181 -23.05 1.08 46.19
CA GLU A 181 -22.91 -0.35 46.48
C GLU A 181 -24.19 -0.80 47.17
N ILE A 182 -25.11 -1.35 46.37
CA ILE A 182 -26.24 -2.12 46.83
C ILE A 182 -25.66 -3.33 47.58
N ASP A 183 -25.38 -3.17 48.87
CA ASP A 183 -25.43 -4.32 49.76
C ASP A 183 -26.91 -4.70 49.88
N MET A 184 -27.32 -5.68 49.09
CA MET A 184 -28.66 -6.27 49.06
C MET A 184 -28.97 -7.03 50.38
N HIS A 185 -28.22 -6.78 51.47
CA HIS A 185 -28.30 -7.48 52.75
C HIS A 185 -28.32 -6.58 54.00
N SER A 186 -28.60 -5.27 53.90
CA SER A 186 -28.91 -4.48 55.10
C SER A 186 -30.41 -4.50 55.42
N ASN A 187 -30.75 -5.26 56.46
CA ASN A 187 -32.05 -5.36 57.11
C ASN A 187 -32.72 -3.97 57.30
N PRO A 188 -34.02 -3.81 56.98
CA PRO A 188 -34.75 -2.55 57.20
C PRO A 188 -35.14 -2.31 58.68
N PHE A 189 -34.55 -3.06 59.62
CA PHE A 189 -34.79 -2.92 61.06
C PHE A 189 -33.48 -3.23 61.81
N GLY A 190 -32.83 -2.20 62.35
CA GLY A 190 -31.59 -2.32 63.10
C GLY A 190 -31.17 -1.01 63.74
N ASP A 191 -31.75 -0.76 64.91
CA ASP A 191 -31.37 0.11 66.03
C ASP A 191 -30.73 1.49 65.79
N GLN A 192 -31.54 2.45 66.19
CA GLN A 192 -31.26 3.83 66.55
C GLN A 192 -30.39 3.89 67.81
N ASP A 193 -29.27 4.62 67.78
CA ASP A 193 -28.71 5.39 68.90
C ASP A 193 -27.29 5.91 68.55
N ASP A 194 -27.20 7.12 67.96
CA ASP A 194 -26.00 7.97 68.06
C ASP A 194 -26.37 9.44 67.73
N PRO A 195 -26.32 10.40 68.67
CA PRO A 195 -26.84 11.75 68.47
C PRO A 195 -25.77 12.80 68.15
N ASP A 196 -24.68 12.46 67.45
CA ASP A 196 -23.56 13.40 67.25
C ASP A 196 -22.86 13.34 65.87
N ASN A 197 -23.60 13.09 64.80
CA ASN A 197 -23.11 13.31 63.43
C ASN A 197 -23.92 14.40 62.73
N ASN A 198 -23.57 15.65 63.02
CA ASN A 198 -23.99 16.81 62.25
C ASN A 198 -23.17 16.87 60.93
N PHE A 199 -23.36 15.86 60.08
CA PHE A 199 -23.03 15.92 58.66
C PHE A 199 -24.28 16.43 57.97
N ASP A 200 -24.18 17.48 57.14
CA ASP A 200 -25.27 17.99 56.32
C ASP A 200 -25.78 16.88 55.38
N GLN A 201 -26.64 16.00 55.91
CA GLN A 201 -27.36 15.00 55.16
C GLN A 201 -28.40 15.76 54.36
N ILE A 202 -28.05 16.07 53.10
CA ILE A 202 -29.03 16.44 52.09
C ILE A 202 -30.10 15.35 52.14
N SER A 203 -31.25 15.66 52.73
CA SER A 203 -32.39 14.77 52.86
C SER A 203 -33.02 14.63 51.48
N LEU A 204 -32.37 13.86 50.60
CA LEU A 204 -32.97 13.36 49.37
C LEU A 204 -34.18 12.52 49.79
N THR A 205 -35.35 12.79 49.22
CA THR A 205 -36.52 11.96 49.48
C THR A 205 -36.22 10.52 49.00
N SER A 206 -36.82 9.50 49.62
CA SER A 206 -36.63 8.11 49.19
C SER A 206 -36.97 7.90 47.70
N GLU A 207 -37.86 8.75 47.15
CA GLU A 207 -38.22 8.78 45.73
C GLU A 207 -37.08 9.35 44.86
N ASP A 208 -36.42 10.44 45.29
CA ASP A 208 -35.24 11.00 44.63
C ASP A 208 -34.05 10.03 44.66
N GLN A 209 -33.84 9.33 45.79
CA GLN A 209 -32.76 8.35 45.93
C GLN A 209 -32.95 7.16 44.99
N LEU A 210 -34.18 6.66 44.84
CA LEU A 210 -34.51 5.54 43.97
C LEU A 210 -34.43 5.93 42.49
N GLN A 211 -34.83 7.16 42.15
CA GLN A 211 -34.70 7.70 40.79
C GLN A 211 -33.22 7.91 40.40
N LEU A 212 -32.39 8.46 41.28
CA LEU A 212 -30.95 8.60 41.07
C LEU A 212 -30.26 7.23 40.91
N THR A 213 -30.66 6.26 41.73
CA THR A 213 -30.17 4.87 41.65
C THR A 213 -30.50 4.23 40.30
N SER A 214 -31.75 4.35 39.85
CA SER A 214 -32.18 3.80 38.56
C SER A 214 -31.42 4.43 37.38
N GLN A 215 -31.22 5.75 37.39
CA GLN A 215 -30.47 6.46 36.36
C GLN A 215 -28.97 6.06 36.35
N ASN A 216 -28.39 5.80 37.52
CA ASN A 216 -27.01 5.35 37.66
C ASN A 216 -26.81 3.94 37.09
N VAL A 217 -27.73 3.01 37.39
CA VAL A 217 -27.68 1.63 36.87
C VAL A 217 -27.79 1.63 35.33
N GLU A 218 -28.72 2.40 34.78
CA GLU A 218 -28.89 2.52 33.33
C GLU A 218 -27.65 3.10 32.65
N PHE A 219 -27.03 4.12 33.25
CA PHE A 219 -25.78 4.70 32.76
C PHE A 219 -24.64 3.67 32.75
N LEU A 220 -24.47 2.92 33.84
CA LEU A 220 -23.41 1.90 33.94
C LEU A 220 -23.61 0.77 32.92
N GLU A 221 -24.85 0.31 32.74
CA GLU A 221 -25.18 -0.74 31.76
C GLU A 221 -24.90 -0.29 30.32
N LYS A 222 -25.29 0.95 29.95
CA LYS A 222 -24.99 1.52 28.62
C LYS A 222 -23.48 1.60 28.38
N ARG A 223 -22.71 2.04 29.37
CA ARG A 223 -21.25 2.12 29.27
C ARG A 223 -20.59 0.75 29.13
N ASP A 224 -21.10 -0.27 29.81
CA ASP A 224 -20.59 -1.65 29.66
C ASP A 224 -20.86 -2.21 28.27
N LYS A 225 -22.04 -1.92 27.68
CA LYS A 225 -22.36 -2.30 26.30
C LYS A 225 -21.38 -1.64 25.31
N GLU A 226 -21.11 -0.35 25.44
CA GLU A 226 -20.15 0.34 24.58
C GLU A 226 -18.72 -0.19 24.72
N ILE A 227 -18.27 -0.42 25.96
CA ILE A 227 -16.96 -1.04 26.23
C ILE A 227 -16.88 -2.39 25.52
N HIS A 228 -17.94 -3.20 25.60
CA HIS A 228 -18.01 -4.49 24.94
C HIS A 228 -17.94 -4.39 23.41
N GLU A 229 -18.66 -3.43 22.80
CA GLU A 229 -18.61 -3.21 21.36
C GLU A 229 -17.22 -2.78 20.86
N VAL A 230 -16.54 -1.91 21.59
CA VAL A 230 -15.17 -1.49 21.27
C VAL A 230 -14.20 -2.66 21.41
N LEU A 231 -14.34 -3.49 22.45
CA LEU A 231 -13.54 -4.70 22.63
C LEU A 231 -13.74 -5.69 21.49
N LYS A 232 -14.99 -5.92 21.07
CA LYS A 232 -15.31 -6.76 19.92
C LYS A 232 -14.66 -6.24 18.64
N SER A 233 -14.72 -4.94 18.39
CA SER A 233 -14.04 -4.34 17.22
C SER A 233 -12.52 -4.54 17.24
N ILE A 234 -11.89 -4.51 18.42
CA ILE A 234 -10.46 -4.79 18.59
C ILE A 234 -10.16 -6.28 18.33
N GLU A 235 -11.05 -7.17 18.76
CA GLU A 235 -10.95 -8.62 18.55
C GLU A 235 -11.08 -8.99 17.07
N ASP A 236 -12.12 -8.50 16.39
CA ASP A 236 -12.38 -8.74 14.95
C ASP A 236 -11.15 -8.38 14.09
N ILE A 237 -10.42 -7.34 14.47
CA ILE A 237 -9.25 -6.86 13.74
C ILE A 237 -7.96 -7.58 14.16
N ASN A 238 -7.95 -8.24 15.31
CA ASN A 238 -6.79 -8.99 15.78
C ASN A 238 -6.49 -10.19 14.85
N GLU A 239 -7.52 -10.79 14.26
CA GLU A 239 -7.38 -11.84 13.25
C GLU A 239 -6.64 -11.31 12.02
N ILE A 240 -7.17 -10.24 11.40
CA ILE A 240 -6.54 -9.56 10.26
C ILE A 240 -5.10 -9.14 10.58
N PHE A 241 -4.87 -8.61 11.79
CA PHE A 241 -3.54 -8.19 12.21
C PHE A 241 -2.54 -9.34 12.22
N ARG A 242 -2.91 -10.52 12.72
CA ARG A 242 -2.04 -11.71 12.75
C ARG A 242 -1.74 -12.20 11.33
N ASP A 243 -2.76 -12.26 10.49
CA ASP A 243 -2.61 -12.71 9.09
C ASP A 243 -1.69 -11.78 8.30
N VAL A 244 -1.91 -10.47 8.42
CA VAL A 244 -1.08 -9.47 7.74
C VAL A 244 0.34 -9.43 8.33
N ALA A 245 0.49 -9.60 9.64
CA ALA A 245 1.81 -9.70 10.27
C ALA A 245 2.58 -10.92 9.77
N ALA A 246 1.92 -12.06 9.52
CA ALA A 246 2.55 -13.23 8.92
C ALA A 246 3.00 -12.95 7.47
N LEU A 247 2.18 -12.24 6.67
CA LEU A 247 2.55 -11.83 5.32
C LEU A 247 3.80 -10.94 5.29
N VAL A 248 3.93 -10.01 6.24
CA VAL A 248 5.09 -9.10 6.34
C VAL A 248 6.31 -9.79 6.97
N SER A 249 6.11 -10.65 7.97
CA SER A 249 7.21 -11.34 8.69
C SER A 249 7.94 -12.35 7.81
N ASN A 250 7.26 -13.01 6.88
CA ASN A 250 7.86 -13.99 5.97
C ASN A 250 8.80 -13.37 4.91
N GLN A 251 9.01 -12.06 4.97
CA GLN A 251 9.65 -11.27 3.92
C GLN A 251 11.02 -10.70 4.27
N GLY A 252 11.43 -10.81 5.54
CA GLY A 252 12.68 -10.21 6.04
C GLY A 252 12.63 -8.68 6.10
N THR A 253 13.73 -8.07 6.53
CA THR A 253 13.90 -6.61 6.63
C THR A 253 13.84 -5.94 5.26
N ILE A 254 13.07 -4.86 5.12
CA ILE A 254 12.91 -4.06 3.87
C ILE A 254 14.25 -3.68 3.22
N LEU A 255 15.32 -3.58 4.00
CA LEU A 255 16.69 -3.32 3.54
C LEU A 255 17.29 -4.46 2.70
N ASP A 256 17.07 -5.73 3.08
CA ASP A 256 17.64 -6.90 2.38
C ASP A 256 17.18 -6.94 0.93
N GLN A 257 15.96 -6.50 0.64
CA GLN A 257 15.45 -6.53 -0.74
C GLN A 257 16.04 -5.45 -1.63
N ILE A 258 16.31 -4.25 -1.10
CA ILE A 258 16.95 -3.20 -1.90
C ILE A 258 18.39 -3.62 -2.21
N GLU A 259 19.12 -4.08 -1.20
CA GLU A 259 20.50 -4.56 -1.36
C GLU A 259 20.57 -5.76 -2.30
N TYR A 260 19.70 -6.76 -2.12
CA TYR A 260 19.60 -7.93 -3.00
C TYR A 260 19.22 -7.57 -4.45
N ASN A 261 18.28 -6.64 -4.65
CA ASN A 261 17.85 -6.22 -6.00
C ASN A 261 18.93 -5.38 -6.70
N ILE A 262 19.66 -4.54 -5.95
CA ILE A 262 20.82 -3.81 -6.47
C ILE A 262 21.93 -4.79 -6.85
N GLU A 263 22.26 -5.76 -5.99
CA GLU A 263 23.29 -6.76 -6.26
C GLU A 263 22.96 -7.58 -7.52
N ASN A 264 21.71 -8.04 -7.66
CA ASN A 264 21.26 -8.71 -8.89
C ASN A 264 21.36 -7.80 -10.13
N THR A 265 21.06 -6.52 -9.99
CA THR A 265 21.17 -5.55 -11.10
C THR A 265 22.62 -5.34 -11.51
N VAL A 266 23.55 -5.29 -10.54
CA VAL A 266 24.99 -5.21 -10.79
C VAL A 266 25.47 -6.44 -11.57
N VAL A 267 25.05 -7.64 -11.16
CA VAL A 267 25.39 -8.89 -11.88
C VAL A 267 24.86 -8.88 -13.32
N GLN A 268 23.62 -8.42 -13.53
CA GLN A 268 23.05 -8.32 -14.88
C GLN A 268 23.75 -7.26 -15.75
N LEU A 269 24.15 -6.13 -15.17
CA LEU A 269 24.92 -5.10 -15.86
C LEU A 269 26.30 -5.60 -16.28
N GLU A 270 26.97 -6.38 -15.42
CA GLU A 270 28.27 -6.97 -15.74
C GLU A 270 28.16 -7.94 -16.93
N GLN A 271 27.12 -8.79 -16.94
CA GLN A 271 26.84 -9.69 -18.05
C GLN A 271 26.50 -8.91 -19.32
N GLY A 272 25.64 -7.89 -19.23
CA GLY A 272 25.30 -6.99 -20.34
C GLY A 272 26.54 -6.30 -20.94
N ASN A 273 27.47 -5.86 -20.10
CA ASN A 273 28.73 -5.26 -20.55
C ASN A 273 29.61 -6.29 -21.29
N LYS A 274 29.68 -7.55 -20.82
CA LYS A 274 30.37 -8.64 -21.52
C LYS A 274 29.74 -8.91 -22.90
N HIS A 275 28.42 -8.91 -23.00
CA HIS A 275 27.71 -9.07 -24.27
C HIS A 275 27.95 -7.89 -25.22
N LEU A 276 27.96 -6.65 -24.71
CA LEU A 276 28.26 -5.46 -25.48
C LEU A 276 29.70 -5.47 -26.02
N ALA A 277 30.67 -5.85 -25.18
CA ALA A 277 32.07 -5.99 -25.58
C ALA A 277 32.23 -7.05 -26.70
N LYS A 278 31.56 -8.20 -26.58
CA LYS A 278 31.51 -9.22 -27.64
C LYS A 278 30.89 -8.68 -28.92
N ALA A 279 29.77 -7.96 -28.83
CA ALA A 279 29.10 -7.37 -30.00
C ALA A 279 30.00 -6.36 -30.74
N VAL A 280 30.72 -5.51 -30.00
CA VAL A 280 31.71 -4.58 -30.57
C VAL A 280 32.86 -5.34 -31.25
N GLN A 281 33.36 -6.41 -30.63
CA GLN A 281 34.41 -7.25 -31.21
C GLN A 281 33.96 -7.94 -32.50
N HIS A 282 32.74 -8.48 -32.52
CA HIS A 282 32.13 -9.07 -33.71
C HIS A 282 31.95 -8.04 -34.84
N LYS A 283 31.43 -6.84 -34.53
CA LYS A 283 31.29 -5.75 -35.51
C LYS A 283 32.65 -5.36 -36.11
N ARG A 284 33.69 -5.22 -35.27
CA ARG A 284 35.04 -4.87 -35.73
C ARG A 284 35.66 -5.96 -36.61
N ARG A 285 35.42 -7.24 -36.31
CA ARG A 285 35.85 -8.37 -37.17
C ARG A 285 35.12 -8.41 -38.50
N GLY A 286 33.81 -8.16 -38.52
CA GLY A 286 33.01 -8.09 -39.74
C GLY A 286 33.50 -6.99 -40.69
N LEU A 287 33.88 -5.82 -40.16
CA LEU A 287 34.45 -4.74 -40.97
C LEU A 287 35.79 -5.13 -41.62
N LYS A 288 36.67 -5.82 -40.87
CA LYS A 288 37.95 -6.31 -41.40
C LYS A 288 37.75 -7.33 -42.51
N PHE A 289 36.82 -8.27 -42.34
CA PHE A 289 36.49 -9.26 -43.37
C PHE A 289 35.94 -8.62 -44.65
N LYS A 290 35.05 -7.62 -44.53
CA LYS A 290 34.54 -6.87 -45.69
C LYS A 290 35.66 -6.15 -46.46
N LEU A 291 36.61 -5.54 -45.75
CA LEU A 291 37.77 -4.88 -46.38
C LEU A 291 38.68 -5.88 -47.12
N ILE A 292 38.95 -7.05 -46.52
CA ILE A 292 39.75 -8.10 -47.16
C ILE A 292 39.04 -8.63 -48.41
N LEU A 293 37.72 -8.87 -48.34
CA LEU A 293 36.93 -9.33 -49.48
C LEU A 293 37.00 -8.34 -50.65
N ILE A 294 36.83 -7.04 -50.38
CA ILE A 294 36.95 -5.98 -51.39
C ILE A 294 38.35 -5.98 -52.02
N GLY A 295 39.41 -6.11 -51.21
CA GLY A 295 40.79 -6.18 -51.69
C GLY A 295 41.04 -7.35 -52.64
N VAL A 296 40.53 -8.54 -52.30
CA VAL A 296 40.64 -9.74 -53.15
C VAL A 296 39.88 -9.57 -54.47
N CYS A 297 38.66 -9.02 -54.44
CA CYS A 297 37.90 -8.73 -55.65
C CYS A 297 38.65 -7.77 -56.58
N LEU A 298 39.26 -6.71 -56.04
CA LEU A 298 40.05 -5.74 -56.81
C LEU A 298 41.30 -6.39 -57.43
N SER A 299 42.01 -7.26 -56.70
CA SER A 299 43.19 -7.94 -57.24
C SER A 299 42.85 -8.89 -58.39
N VAL A 300 41.73 -9.61 -58.29
CA VAL A 300 41.26 -10.50 -59.38
C VAL A 300 40.90 -9.68 -60.61
N LEU A 301 40.20 -8.55 -60.42
CA LEU A 301 39.82 -7.66 -61.52
C LEU A 301 41.05 -7.10 -62.24
N PHE A 302 42.07 -6.67 -61.49
CA PHE A 302 43.36 -6.21 -62.04
C PHE A 302 44.07 -7.29 -62.85
N PHE A 303 44.07 -8.53 -62.34
CA PHE A 303 44.72 -9.65 -63.02
C PHE A 303 44.06 -9.97 -64.37
N ILE A 304 42.72 -9.93 -64.42
CA ILE A 304 41.95 -10.11 -65.65
C ILE A 304 42.30 -9.02 -66.67
N ILE A 305 42.34 -7.75 -66.25
CA ILE A 305 42.70 -6.63 -67.12
C ILE A 305 44.13 -6.77 -67.65
N PHE A 306 45.07 -7.17 -66.80
CA PHE A 306 46.47 -7.35 -67.18
C PHE A 306 46.65 -8.46 -68.24
N VAL A 307 46.02 -9.62 -68.03
CA VAL A 307 46.05 -10.72 -69.02
C VAL A 307 45.40 -10.28 -70.34
N ALA A 308 44.26 -9.59 -70.28
CA ALA A 308 43.59 -9.06 -71.47
C ALA A 308 44.46 -8.03 -72.22
N SER A 309 45.26 -7.23 -71.50
CA SER A 309 46.17 -6.26 -72.09
C SER A 309 47.41 -6.89 -72.74
N ILE A 310 47.90 -8.03 -72.24
CA ILE A 310 49.02 -8.77 -72.83
C ILE A 310 48.58 -9.54 -74.08
N THR A 311 47.33 -9.98 -74.11
CA THR A 311 46.77 -10.80 -75.19
C THR A 311 46.39 -9.96 -76.42
N ARG A 312 46.38 -8.63 -76.30
CA ARG A 312 46.03 -7.67 -77.36
C ARG A 312 47.28 -7.06 -77.98
#